data_AF-A0A1B8J6P3-F1
#
_entry.id   AF-A0A1B8J6P3-F1
#
_cell.length_a   1.000
_cell.length_b   1.000
_cell.length_c   1.000
_cell.angle_alpha   90.00
_cell.angle_beta   90.00
_cell.angle_gamma   90.00
#
_symmetry.space_group_name_H-M   'P 1'
#
loop_
_entity.id
_entity.type
_entity.pdbx_description
1 polymer ?
#
loop_
_entity_poly.entity_id
_entity_poly.type
_entity_poly.pdbx_seq_one_letter_code
_entity_poly.pdbx_strand_id
1 'polypeptide(L)'
;MRLFCLIFVACALEAGAICEFKIKQAREGVAALETKKEAQQESQKEVQKKAALDSSTSDSSKYDESKLNKARAELAALESSCDDEAILKDVRENIALTKSNLDKANENLARAMDSKDSHKIFQARLEQKLAHAQYIAARQEELRLKDLQKSAGK
;
A
#
# COMPACT_ATOMS: atom_id res chain seq x y z
N MET A 1 28.22 3.18 18.17
CA MET A 1 27.46 3.61 16.96
C MET A 1 26.92 2.41 16.16
N ARG A 2 26.12 1.52 16.77
CA ARG A 2 25.50 0.38 16.07
C ARG A 2 24.00 0.25 16.30
N LEU A 3 23.39 1.20 17.01
CA LEU A 3 21.97 1.14 17.41
C LEU A 3 21.06 2.07 16.57
N PHE A 4 21.64 2.89 15.68
CA PHE A 4 20.88 3.85 14.87
C PHE A 4 20.52 3.34 13.45
N CYS A 5 21.09 2.22 13.00
CA CYS A 5 20.81 1.69 11.66
C CYS A 5 19.54 0.82 11.59
N LEU A 6 18.95 0.43 12.72
CA LEU A 6 17.77 -0.46 12.72
C LEU A 6 16.43 0.31 12.63
N ILE A 7 16.44 1.63 12.78
CA ILE A 7 15.21 2.45 12.74
C ILE A 7 14.90 2.92 11.31
N PHE A 8 15.91 3.06 10.44
CA PHE A 8 15.71 3.61 9.09
C PHE A 8 15.15 2.59 8.07
N VAL A 9 15.20 1.29 8.38
CA VAL A 9 14.67 0.23 7.51
C VAL A 9 13.16 0.04 7.69
N ALA A 10 12.56 0.58 8.75
CA ALA A 10 11.13 0.47 9.01
C ALA A 10 10.25 1.44 8.20
N CYS A 11 10.83 2.52 7.63
CA CYS A 11 10.04 3.51 6.86
C CYS A 11 9.97 3.25 5.35
N ALA A 12 10.73 2.29 4.82
CA ALA A 12 10.75 2.02 3.38
C ALA A 12 9.91 0.80 2.95
N LEU A 13 9.32 0.05 3.90
CA LEU A 13 8.72 -1.25 3.61
C LEU A 13 7.20 -1.27 3.38
N GLU A 14 6.50 -0.13 3.44
CA GLU A 14 5.02 -0.11 3.35
C GLU A 14 4.46 0.36 2.00
N ALA A 15 5.27 0.79 1.03
CA ALA A 15 4.73 1.63 -0.05
C ALA A 15 4.20 0.91 -1.31
N GLY A 16 4.39 -0.40 -1.50
CA GLY A 16 4.31 -1.03 -2.84
C GLY A 16 2.98 -1.16 -3.56
N ALA A 17 1.88 -1.12 -2.83
CA ALA A 17 0.54 -1.24 -3.40
C ALA A 17 -0.52 -0.54 -2.53
N ILE A 18 -0.05 0.34 -1.66
CA ILE A 18 -0.91 1.19 -0.84
C ILE A 18 -1.39 2.40 -1.66
N CYS A 19 -0.58 2.88 -2.62
CA CYS A 19 -0.96 4.04 -3.41
C CYS A 19 -2.21 3.82 -4.23
N GLU A 20 -2.26 2.82 -5.11
CA GLU A 20 -3.41 2.64 -6.00
C GLU A 20 -4.69 2.36 -5.21
N PHE A 21 -4.61 1.61 -4.11
CA PHE A 21 -5.73 1.38 -3.20
C PHE A 21 -6.18 2.67 -2.49
N LYS A 22 -5.24 3.48 -1.98
CA LYS A 22 -5.57 4.77 -1.35
C LYS A 22 -6.07 5.81 -2.36
N ILE A 23 -5.55 5.81 -3.59
CA ILE A 23 -6.01 6.65 -4.69
C ILE A 23 -7.42 6.23 -5.10
N LYS A 24 -7.69 4.92 -5.25
CA LYS A 24 -9.04 4.40 -5.55
C LYS A 24 -10.03 4.76 -4.45
N GLN A 25 -9.67 4.56 -3.19
CA GLN A 25 -10.49 4.93 -2.03
C GLN A 25 -10.71 6.46 -1.94
N ALA A 26 -9.69 7.27 -2.24
CA ALA A 26 -9.81 8.73 -2.28
C ALA A 26 -10.69 9.19 -3.45
N ARG A 27 -10.59 8.56 -4.63
CA ARG A 27 -11.48 8.81 -5.79
C ARG A 27 -12.93 8.51 -5.46
N GLU A 28 -13.19 7.35 -4.84
CA GLU A 28 -14.54 6.97 -4.37
C GLU A 28 -15.07 7.96 -3.33
N GLY A 29 -14.23 8.43 -2.41
CA GLY A 29 -14.57 9.46 -1.43
C GLY A 29 -14.92 10.81 -2.06
N VAL A 30 -14.18 11.25 -3.08
CA VAL A 30 -14.48 12.48 -3.83
C VAL A 30 -15.80 12.33 -4.60
N ALA A 31 -16.02 11.21 -5.29
CA ALA A 31 -17.26 10.94 -6.03
C ALA A 31 -18.49 10.91 -5.12
N ALA A 32 -18.37 10.34 -3.92
CA ALA A 32 -19.44 10.34 -2.92
C ALA A 32 -19.76 11.75 -2.37
N LEU A 33 -18.81 12.68 -2.39
CA LEU A 33 -19.04 14.08 -2.02
C LEU A 33 -19.61 14.89 -3.19
N GLU A 34 -19.27 14.57 -4.43
CA GLU A 34 -19.83 15.21 -5.63
C GLU A 34 -21.31 14.85 -5.82
N THR A 35 -21.68 13.59 -5.66
CA THR A 35 -23.09 13.15 -5.69
C THR A 35 -23.94 13.81 -4.60
N LYS A 36 -23.37 14.03 -3.40
CA LYS A 36 -24.02 14.81 -2.33
C LYS A 36 -24.19 16.28 -2.70
N LYS A 37 -23.24 16.88 -3.42
CA LYS A 37 -23.36 18.25 -3.97
C LYS A 37 -24.53 18.35 -4.93
N GLU A 38 -24.62 17.40 -5.86
CA GLU A 38 -25.62 17.39 -6.93
C GLU A 38 -27.03 17.17 -6.36
N ALA A 39 -27.20 16.19 -5.46
CA ALA A 39 -28.46 15.95 -4.77
C ALA A 39 -28.90 17.15 -3.90
N GLN A 40 -27.95 17.87 -3.30
CA GLN A 40 -28.23 19.08 -2.54
C GLN A 40 -28.54 20.29 -3.44
N GLN A 41 -27.92 20.40 -4.63
CA GLN A 41 -28.28 21.42 -5.60
C GLN A 41 -29.65 21.17 -6.23
N GLU A 42 -30.02 19.91 -6.44
CA GLU A 42 -31.33 19.53 -6.98
C GLU A 42 -32.46 19.76 -5.96
N SER A 43 -32.24 19.38 -4.70
CA SER A 43 -33.17 19.73 -3.60
C SER A 43 -33.24 21.23 -3.33
N GLN A 44 -32.15 21.99 -3.48
CA GLN A 44 -32.21 23.45 -3.41
C GLN A 44 -32.96 24.09 -4.60
N LYS A 45 -32.90 23.50 -5.80
CA LYS A 45 -33.72 23.94 -6.94
C LYS A 45 -35.21 23.66 -6.72
N GLU A 46 -35.58 22.53 -6.11
CA GLU A 46 -36.97 22.25 -5.73
C GLU A 46 -37.47 23.16 -4.59
N VAL A 47 -36.64 23.46 -3.59
CA VAL A 47 -36.97 24.39 -2.50
C VAL A 47 -37.11 25.83 -3.03
N GLN A 48 -36.26 26.27 -3.97
CA GLN A 48 -36.41 27.58 -4.63
C GLN A 48 -37.68 27.68 -5.50
N LYS A 49 -38.17 26.56 -6.06
CA LYS A 49 -39.46 26.53 -6.77
C LYS A 49 -40.66 26.62 -5.81
N LYS A 50 -40.48 26.26 -4.54
CA LYS A 50 -41.50 26.28 -3.49
C LYS A 50 -41.47 27.55 -2.61
N ALA A 51 -40.37 28.30 -2.62
CA ALA A 51 -40.17 29.54 -1.87
C ALA A 51 -40.93 30.78 -2.41
N ALA A 52 -41.90 30.59 -3.31
CA ALA A 52 -42.93 31.60 -3.57
C ALA A 52 -44.09 31.55 -2.55
N LEU A 53 -44.10 30.60 -1.60
CA LEU A 53 -45.06 30.59 -0.50
C LEU A 53 -44.44 30.03 0.79
N ASP A 54 -44.26 30.97 1.71
CA ASP A 54 -44.11 30.84 3.14
C ASP A 54 -42.81 30.32 3.78
N SER A 55 -42.49 31.02 4.87
CA SER A 55 -41.28 30.91 5.66
C SER A 55 -41.33 29.71 6.60
N SER A 56 -40.18 29.06 6.78
CA SER A 56 -39.52 28.82 8.08
C SER A 56 -38.77 27.48 8.12
N THR A 57 -37.49 27.59 8.52
CA THR A 57 -36.64 26.57 9.15
C THR A 57 -36.49 25.22 8.45
N SER A 58 -35.37 25.07 7.74
CA SER A 58 -34.66 23.79 7.70
C SER A 58 -33.19 24.06 8.03
N ASP A 59 -32.70 23.38 9.06
CA ASP A 59 -31.27 23.26 9.37
C ASP A 59 -30.59 22.61 8.17
N SER A 60 -30.16 23.46 7.24
CA SER A 60 -29.52 23.07 6.01
C SER A 60 -28.10 22.67 6.36
N SER A 61 -27.88 21.35 6.45
CA SER A 61 -26.60 20.68 6.27
C SER A 61 -25.87 21.30 5.07
N LYS A 62 -25.08 22.34 5.36
CA LYS A 62 -24.42 23.16 4.37
C LYS A 62 -23.34 22.31 3.72
N TYR A 63 -23.56 21.98 2.45
CA TYR A 63 -22.54 21.38 1.60
C TYR A 63 -21.25 22.20 1.70
N ASP A 64 -20.19 21.57 2.18
CA ASP A 64 -18.93 22.26 2.47
C ASP A 64 -18.01 22.13 1.26
N GLU A 65 -18.17 23.05 0.30
CA GLU A 65 -17.35 23.17 -0.93
C GLU A 65 -15.85 23.10 -0.63
N SER A 66 -15.45 23.60 0.56
CA SER A 66 -14.09 23.53 1.09
C SER A 66 -13.60 22.10 1.29
N LYS A 67 -14.46 21.19 1.78
CA LYS A 67 -14.12 19.77 1.97
C LYS A 67 -13.93 19.04 0.64
N LEU A 68 -14.74 19.37 -0.38
CA LEU A 68 -14.59 18.80 -1.72
C LEU A 68 -13.26 19.23 -2.36
N ASN A 69 -12.95 20.52 -2.30
CA ASN A 69 -11.71 21.06 -2.88
C ASN A 69 -10.48 20.53 -2.15
N LYS A 70 -10.55 20.36 -0.83
CA LYS A 70 -9.50 19.72 -0.03
C LYS A 70 -9.30 18.26 -0.44
N ALA A 71 -10.38 17.48 -0.57
CA ALA A 71 -10.30 16.09 -0.99
C ALA A 71 -9.72 15.92 -2.41
N ARG A 72 -10.04 16.83 -3.34
CA ARG A 72 -9.45 16.86 -4.69
C ARG A 72 -7.95 17.20 -4.68
N ALA A 73 -7.54 18.15 -3.85
CA ALA A 73 -6.14 18.52 -3.70
C ALA A 73 -5.31 17.38 -3.07
N GLU A 74 -5.87 16.72 -2.06
CA GLU A 74 -5.27 15.53 -1.44
C GLU A 74 -5.15 14.37 -2.44
N LEU A 75 -6.17 14.14 -3.28
CA LEU A 75 -6.11 13.14 -4.35
C LEU A 75 -5.00 13.45 -5.36
N ALA A 76 -4.91 14.69 -5.86
CA ALA A 76 -3.89 15.09 -6.82
C ALA A 76 -2.47 14.97 -6.26
N ALA A 77 -2.29 15.27 -4.97
CA ALA A 77 -1.01 15.06 -4.28
C ALA A 77 -0.65 13.57 -4.24
N LEU A 78 -1.60 12.69 -3.87
CA LEU A 78 -1.39 11.24 -3.86
C LEU A 78 -1.05 10.68 -5.25
N GLU A 79 -1.74 11.14 -6.30
CA GLU A 79 -1.47 10.74 -7.69
C GLU A 79 -0.10 11.18 -8.17
N SER A 80 0.38 12.36 -7.73
CA SER A 80 1.69 12.88 -8.12
C SER A 80 2.88 12.23 -7.40
N SER A 81 2.65 11.65 -6.21
CA SER A 81 3.72 11.13 -5.35
C SER A 81 3.94 9.62 -5.49
N CYS A 82 3.16 8.93 -6.32
CA CYS A 82 3.24 7.49 -6.38
C CYS A 82 4.11 6.94 -7.52
N ASP A 83 5.04 6.05 -7.17
CA ASP A 83 5.92 5.34 -8.10
C ASP A 83 5.91 3.84 -7.80
N ASP A 84 4.83 3.17 -8.21
CA ASP A 84 4.65 1.72 -8.00
C ASP A 84 5.78 0.90 -8.68
N GLU A 85 6.39 1.40 -9.76
CA GLU A 85 7.50 0.72 -10.43
C GLU A 85 8.77 0.76 -9.59
N ALA A 86 9.05 1.87 -8.88
CA ALA A 86 10.15 1.93 -7.92
C ALA A 86 9.99 0.88 -6.81
N ILE A 87 8.79 0.69 -6.27
CA ILE A 87 8.61 -0.31 -5.20
C ILE A 87 8.66 -1.74 -5.74
N LEU A 88 8.08 -2.00 -6.92
CA LEU A 88 8.24 -3.30 -7.56
C LEU A 88 9.70 -3.62 -7.85
N LYS A 89 10.50 -2.62 -8.22
CA LYS A 89 11.93 -2.76 -8.41
C LYS A 89 12.62 -3.14 -7.08
N ASP A 90 12.34 -2.43 -5.99
CA ASP A 90 12.91 -2.74 -4.66
C ASP A 90 12.56 -4.18 -4.21
N VAL A 91 11.33 -4.61 -4.46
CA VAL A 91 10.88 -5.98 -4.14
C VAL A 91 11.63 -7.01 -4.99
N ARG A 92 11.83 -6.76 -6.29
CA ARG A 92 12.64 -7.63 -7.17
C ARG A 92 14.10 -7.70 -6.70
N GLU A 93 14.68 -6.58 -6.28
CA GLU A 93 16.04 -6.53 -5.73
C GLU A 93 16.15 -7.33 -4.42
N ASN A 94 15.17 -7.19 -3.52
CA ASN A 94 15.10 -7.98 -2.29
C ASN A 94 14.92 -9.49 -2.55
N ILE A 95 14.13 -9.88 -3.56
CA ILE A 95 14.02 -11.28 -3.99
C ILE A 95 15.36 -11.81 -4.49
N ALA A 96 16.09 -11.03 -5.31
CA ALA A 96 17.41 -11.43 -5.79
C ALA A 96 18.40 -11.62 -4.63
N LEU A 97 18.38 -10.72 -3.65
CA LEU A 97 19.21 -10.79 -2.45
C LEU A 97 18.90 -12.03 -1.60
N THR A 98 17.62 -12.25 -1.28
CA THR A 98 17.19 -13.40 -0.46
C THR A 98 17.44 -14.73 -1.15
N LYS A 99 17.31 -14.79 -2.49
CA LYS A 99 17.71 -15.95 -3.28
C LYS A 99 19.21 -16.22 -3.19
N SER A 100 20.05 -15.19 -3.35
CA SER A 100 21.51 -15.34 -3.20
C SER A 100 21.89 -15.85 -1.79
N ASN A 101 21.20 -15.37 -0.76
CA ASN A 101 21.41 -15.86 0.62
C ASN A 101 21.00 -17.32 0.78
N LEU A 102 19.88 -17.74 0.18
CA LEU A 102 19.46 -19.13 0.16
C LEU A 102 20.48 -20.03 -0.55
N ASP A 103 21.00 -19.60 -1.70
CA ASP A 103 22.02 -20.35 -2.44
C ASP A 103 23.29 -20.53 -1.59
N LYS A 104 23.76 -19.46 -0.93
CA LYS A 104 24.89 -19.54 0.02
C LYS A 104 24.60 -20.47 1.21
N ALA A 105 23.39 -20.44 1.75
CA ALA A 105 23.00 -21.32 2.85
C ALA A 105 22.94 -22.79 2.43
N ASN A 106 22.52 -23.08 1.20
CA ASN A 106 22.55 -24.42 0.61
C ASN A 106 24.00 -24.92 0.46
N GLU A 107 24.90 -24.06 -0.04
CA GLU A 107 26.33 -24.41 -0.13
C GLU A 107 26.97 -24.64 1.25
N ASN A 108 26.66 -23.80 2.24
CA ASN A 108 27.12 -23.97 3.62
C ASN A 108 26.64 -25.30 4.20
N LEU A 109 25.38 -25.65 3.94
CA LEU A 109 24.82 -26.92 4.38
C LEU A 109 25.52 -28.12 3.73
N ALA A 110 25.81 -28.05 2.42
CA ALA A 110 26.58 -29.08 1.73
C ALA A 110 27.97 -29.27 2.36
N ARG A 111 28.70 -28.16 2.58
CA ARG A 111 30.01 -28.19 3.27
C ARG A 111 29.93 -28.76 4.69
N ALA A 112 28.87 -28.43 5.43
CA ALA A 112 28.67 -28.96 6.78
C ALA A 112 28.34 -30.47 6.78
N MET A 113 27.60 -30.95 5.78
CA MET A 113 27.35 -32.39 5.60
C MET A 113 28.66 -33.15 5.37
N ASP A 114 29.57 -32.60 4.57
CA ASP A 114 30.88 -33.21 4.32
C ASP A 114 31.77 -33.26 5.56
N SER A 115 31.61 -32.31 6.50
CA SER A 115 32.41 -32.26 7.72
C SER A 115 32.04 -33.32 8.77
N LYS A 116 30.91 -34.04 8.60
CA LYS A 116 30.38 -35.06 9.53
C LYS A 116 30.22 -34.58 10.99
N ASP A 117 30.13 -33.27 11.19
CA ASP A 117 29.99 -32.62 12.49
C ASP A 117 28.50 -32.30 12.70
N SER A 118 27.87 -33.02 13.64
CA SER A 118 26.42 -32.91 13.87
C SER A 118 25.98 -31.51 14.29
N HIS A 119 26.81 -30.77 15.03
CA HIS A 119 26.51 -29.41 15.46
C HIS A 119 26.55 -28.44 14.26
N LYS A 120 27.60 -28.53 13.43
CA LYS A 120 27.70 -27.71 12.21
C LYS A 120 26.58 -28.01 11.23
N ILE A 121 26.20 -29.28 11.08
CA ILE A 121 25.08 -29.70 10.23
C ILE A 121 23.77 -29.09 10.75
N PHE A 122 23.53 -29.15 12.06
CA PHE A 122 22.33 -28.58 12.66
C PHE A 122 22.25 -27.06 12.45
N GLN A 123 23.34 -26.35 12.73
CA GLN A 123 23.41 -24.90 12.54
C GLN A 123 23.17 -24.51 11.07
N ALA A 124 23.85 -25.17 10.13
CA ALA A 124 23.67 -24.89 8.70
C ALA A 124 22.24 -25.21 8.22
N ARG A 125 21.58 -26.23 8.76
CA ARG A 125 20.15 -26.51 8.48
C ARG A 125 19.24 -25.39 8.98
N LEU A 126 19.53 -24.83 10.15
CA LEU A 126 18.75 -23.72 10.69
C LEU A 126 18.89 -22.47 9.81
N GLU A 127 20.12 -22.15 9.42
CA GLU A 127 20.42 -21.04 8.51
C GLU A 127 19.73 -21.21 7.15
N GLN A 128 19.77 -22.42 6.58
CA GLN A 128 19.09 -22.75 5.33
C GLN A 128 17.57 -22.58 5.43
N LYS A 129 16.95 -23.05 6.52
CA LYS A 129 15.51 -22.88 6.75
C LYS A 129 15.13 -21.41 6.88
N LEU A 130 15.95 -20.62 7.59
CA LEU A 130 15.72 -19.18 7.74
C LEU A 130 15.82 -18.47 6.39
N ALA A 131 16.87 -18.73 5.62
CA ALA A 131 17.06 -18.14 4.30
C ALA A 131 15.92 -18.52 3.33
N HIS A 132 15.45 -19.76 3.40
CA HIS A 132 14.32 -20.23 2.60
C HIS A 132 13.02 -19.51 2.98
N ALA A 133 12.75 -19.33 4.28
CA ALA A 133 11.58 -18.60 4.75
C ALA A 133 11.62 -17.12 4.31
N GLN A 134 12.78 -16.47 4.37
CA GLN A 134 12.96 -15.09 3.88
C GLN A 134 12.71 -14.96 2.38
N TYR A 135 13.22 -15.91 1.58
CA TYR A 135 12.96 -15.94 0.15
C TYR A 135 11.48 -16.14 -0.18
N ILE A 136 10.79 -17.05 0.52
CA ILE A 136 9.34 -17.25 0.35
C ILE A 136 8.58 -15.96 0.70
N ALA A 137 8.91 -15.31 1.81
CA ALA A 137 8.25 -14.07 2.23
C ALA A 137 8.42 -12.96 1.17
N ALA A 138 9.63 -12.79 0.62
CA ALA A 138 9.88 -11.82 -0.43
C ALA A 138 9.07 -12.12 -1.71
N ARG A 139 8.93 -13.40 -2.07
CA ARG A 139 8.11 -13.84 -3.21
C ARG A 139 6.61 -13.64 -2.97
N GLN A 140 6.14 -13.86 -1.74
CA GLN A 140 4.74 -13.61 -1.38
C GLN A 140 4.41 -12.12 -1.48
N GLU A 141 5.35 -11.25 -1.10
CA GLU A 141 5.17 -9.82 -1.25
C GLU A 141 5.05 -9.42 -2.73
N GLU A 142 5.90 -9.94 -3.61
CA GLU A 142 5.76 -9.70 -5.07
C GLU A 142 4.38 -10.13 -5.61
N LEU A 143 3.87 -11.28 -5.17
CA LEU A 143 2.54 -11.74 -5.58
C LEU A 143 1.44 -10.81 -5.07
N ARG A 144 1.53 -10.38 -3.81
CA ARG A 144 0.59 -9.43 -3.20
C ARG A 144 0.53 -8.13 -3.99
N LEU A 145 1.68 -7.60 -4.39
CA LEU A 145 1.77 -6.36 -5.16
C LEU A 145 1.18 -6.52 -6.58
N LYS A 146 1.48 -7.63 -7.26
CA LYS A 146 0.90 -7.93 -8.58
C LYS A 146 -0.61 -8.11 -8.54
N ASP A 147 -1.12 -8.77 -7.51
CA ASP A 147 -2.56 -8.95 -7.32
C ASP A 147 -3.27 -7.60 -7.11
N LEU A 148 -2.65 -6.69 -6.37
CA LEU A 148 -3.17 -5.34 -6.17
C LEU A 148 -3.23 -4.53 -7.46
N GLN A 149 -2.18 -4.55 -8.28
CA GLN A 149 -2.19 -3.90 -9.62
C GLN A 149 -3.30 -4.45 -10.52
N LYS A 150 -3.50 -5.77 -10.51
CA LYS A 150 -4.57 -6.42 -11.29
C LYS A 150 -5.96 -6.03 -10.80
N SER A 151 -6.13 -5.80 -9.50
CA SER A 151 -7.41 -5.43 -8.88
C SER A 151 -7.80 -3.97 -9.10
N ALA A 152 -6.82 -3.10 -9.36
CA ALA A 152 -7.04 -1.68 -9.52
C ALA A 152 -7.21 -1.26 -10.99
N GLY A 153 -6.67 -2.03 -11.96
CA GLY A 153 -6.96 -1.90 -13.39
C GLY A 153 -8.37 -2.35 -13.86
N LYS A 154 -9.34 -2.51 -12.93
CA LYS A 154 -10.76 -2.78 -13.19
C LYS A 154 -11.63 -1.74 -12.50
#